data_AF-A0A3C2B143-F1
#
_entry.id   AF-A0A3C2B143-F1
#
_cell.length_a   1.000
_cell.length_b   1.000
_cell.length_c   1.000
_cell.angle_alpha   90.00
_cell.angle_beta   90.00
_cell.angle_gamma   90.00
#
_symmetry.space_group_name_H-M   'P 1'
#
loop_
_entity.id
_entity.type
_entity.pdbx_description
1 polymer ?
#
loop_
_entity_poly.entity_id
_entity_poly.type
_entity_poly.pdbx_seq_one_letter_code
_entity_poly.pdbx_strand_id
1 'polypeptide(L)'
;MVAYASVVTTSVEVAATAKRGEKVALLARLLRAVPPQDVPVVIGLLVGEPRQGRLGVGWATVAASRVVPAASSTVTVGEVDSLFSSLAAESGEGSQGRREAALAALMARLTDVEQQHLVRVIGGEVRQGANEGVVADAVAKAAGVSGPALRRAAMLLGDLGMAAARALAGQSLDVG
;
A
#
# COMPACT_ATOMS: atom_id res chain seq x y z
N MET A 1 -0.41 -13.59 -8.00
CA MET A 1 0.03 -12.18 -7.90
C MET A 1 -1.19 -11.32 -7.64
N VAL A 2 -1.13 -10.40 -6.67
CA VAL A 2 -2.26 -9.51 -6.35
C VAL A 2 -2.33 -8.36 -7.35
N ALA A 3 -3.49 -8.14 -7.96
CA ALA A 3 -3.71 -7.01 -8.87
C ALA A 3 -3.76 -5.69 -8.08
N TYR A 4 -3.09 -4.64 -8.60
CA TYR A 4 -3.12 -3.32 -7.97
C TYR A 4 -4.54 -2.72 -7.96
N ALA A 5 -5.32 -2.96 -9.02
CA ALA A 5 -6.72 -2.58 -9.11
C ALA A 5 -7.56 -3.02 -7.91
N SER A 6 -7.28 -4.20 -7.31
CA SER A 6 -8.03 -4.68 -6.15
C SER A 6 -7.82 -3.81 -4.91
N VAL A 7 -6.60 -3.30 -4.72
CA VAL A 7 -6.26 -2.38 -3.64
C VAL A 7 -6.95 -1.04 -3.88
N VAL A 8 -6.84 -0.51 -5.10
CA VAL A 8 -7.41 0.79 -5.48
C VAL A 8 -8.94 0.77 -5.39
N THR A 9 -9.58 -0.28 -5.89
CA THR A 9 -11.05 -0.44 -5.79
C THR A 9 -11.49 -0.48 -4.33
N THR A 10 -10.80 -1.25 -3.48
CA THR A 10 -11.10 -1.30 -2.05
C THR A 10 -10.93 0.07 -1.39
N SER A 11 -9.88 0.81 -1.74
CA SER A 11 -9.62 2.16 -1.23
C SER A 11 -10.74 3.14 -1.60
N VAL A 12 -11.26 3.06 -2.83
CA VAL A 12 -12.43 3.84 -3.29
C VAL A 12 -13.70 3.46 -2.51
N GLU A 13 -13.97 2.16 -2.33
CA GLU A 13 -15.14 1.70 -1.54
C GLU A 13 -15.05 2.17 -0.08
N VAL A 14 -13.86 2.12 0.52
CA VAL A 14 -13.59 2.58 1.89
C VAL A 14 -13.79 4.10 2.03
N ALA A 15 -13.39 4.87 1.02
CA ALA A 15 -13.61 6.31 0.97
C ALA A 15 -15.10 6.68 0.83
N ALA A 16 -15.90 5.84 0.17
CA ALA A 16 -17.31 6.07 -0.09
C ALA A 16 -18.23 5.88 1.13
N THR A 17 -17.75 5.24 2.20
CA THR A 17 -18.52 5.05 3.44
C THR A 17 -17.98 5.88 4.60
N ALA A 18 -18.87 6.38 5.46
CA ALA A 18 -18.51 7.02 6.73
C ALA A 18 -18.45 6.02 7.91
N LYS A 19 -18.93 4.79 7.72
CA LYS A 19 -19.08 3.81 8.81
C LYS A 19 -17.77 3.06 9.03
N ARG A 20 -17.12 3.32 10.18
CA ARG A 20 -15.86 2.63 10.56
C ARG A 20 -15.94 1.11 10.41
N GLY A 21 -17.02 0.48 10.88
CA GLY A 21 -17.18 -0.98 10.80
C GLY A 21 -17.26 -1.53 9.37
N GLU A 22 -17.81 -0.75 8.44
CA GLU A 22 -17.87 -1.09 7.02
C GLU A 22 -16.50 -0.96 6.37
N LYS A 23 -15.75 0.11 6.66
CA LYS A 23 -14.34 0.25 6.24
C LYS A 23 -13.50 -0.95 6.66
N VAL A 24 -13.62 -1.33 7.93
CA VAL A 24 -12.93 -2.52 8.48
C VAL A 24 -13.33 -3.79 7.74
N ALA A 25 -14.60 -3.96 7.37
CA ALA A 25 -15.06 -5.12 6.63
C ALA A 25 -14.52 -5.18 5.19
N LEU A 26 -14.50 -4.04 4.48
CA LEU A 26 -13.98 -3.92 3.12
C LEU A 26 -12.47 -4.24 3.07
N LEU A 27 -11.71 -3.63 3.98
CA LEU A 27 -10.27 -3.87 4.10
C LEU A 27 -9.97 -5.31 4.51
N ALA A 28 -10.73 -5.88 5.45
CA ALA A 28 -10.54 -7.28 5.86
C ALA A 28 -10.83 -8.25 4.71
N ARG A 29 -11.82 -7.95 3.86
CA ARG A 29 -12.13 -8.73 2.65
C ARG A 29 -10.94 -8.75 1.68
N LEU A 30 -10.34 -7.59 1.42
CA LEU A 30 -9.12 -7.50 0.60
C LEU A 30 -7.99 -8.34 1.21
N LEU A 31 -7.68 -8.12 2.49
CA LEU A 31 -6.52 -8.72 3.17
C LEU A 31 -6.56 -10.26 3.23
N ARG A 32 -7.76 -10.88 3.28
CA ARG A 32 -7.90 -12.35 3.21
C ARG A 32 -7.47 -12.95 1.88
N ALA A 33 -7.50 -12.18 0.80
CA ALA A 33 -7.11 -12.62 -0.54
C ALA A 33 -5.64 -12.31 -0.87
N VAL A 34 -4.92 -11.63 0.04
CA VAL A 34 -3.52 -11.24 -0.15
C VAL A 34 -2.60 -12.36 0.36
N PRO A 35 -1.70 -12.90 -0.48
CA PRO A 35 -0.68 -13.84 -0.03
C PRO A 35 0.22 -13.21 1.05
N PRO A 36 0.67 -13.96 2.07
CA PRO A 36 1.46 -13.41 3.17
C PRO A 36 2.67 -12.57 2.76
N GLN A 37 3.33 -12.91 1.64
CA GLN A 37 4.48 -12.18 1.12
C GLN A 37 4.13 -10.78 0.56
N ASP A 38 2.90 -10.58 0.10
CA ASP A 38 2.44 -9.31 -0.47
C ASP A 38 1.81 -8.41 0.61
N VAL A 39 1.51 -8.95 1.80
CA VAL A 39 0.85 -8.22 2.90
C VAL A 39 1.60 -6.95 3.30
N PRO A 40 2.92 -6.95 3.53
CA PRO A 40 3.62 -5.72 3.93
C PRO A 40 3.49 -4.60 2.89
N VAL A 41 3.51 -4.95 1.60
CA VAL A 41 3.31 -4.00 0.50
C VAL A 41 1.89 -3.43 0.53
N VAL A 42 0.88 -4.30 0.64
CA VAL A 42 -0.52 -3.87 0.67
C VAL A 42 -0.79 -2.99 1.89
N ILE A 43 -0.26 -3.32 3.07
CA ILE A 43 -0.39 -2.49 4.27
C ILE A 43 0.20 -1.10 4.01
N GLY A 44 1.41 -1.01 3.48
CA GLY A 44 2.03 0.28 3.13
C GLY A 44 1.21 1.11 2.14
N LEU A 45 0.62 0.46 1.12
CA LEU A 45 -0.28 1.12 0.17
C LEU A 45 -1.56 1.64 0.82
N LEU A 46 -2.09 0.96 1.83
CA LEU A 46 -3.33 1.35 2.53
C LEU A 46 -3.09 2.47 3.55
N VAL A 47 -1.93 2.51 4.20
CA VAL A 47 -1.62 3.56 5.19
C VAL A 47 -0.92 4.77 4.57
N GLY A 48 -0.37 4.64 3.36
CA GLY A 48 0.40 5.71 2.69
C GLY A 48 1.87 5.72 3.12
N GLU A 49 2.38 4.60 3.62
CA GLU A 49 3.75 4.45 4.09
C GLU A 49 4.38 3.25 3.37
N PRO A 50 4.98 3.44 2.19
CA PRO A 50 5.69 2.37 1.50
C PRO A 50 6.72 1.71 2.42
N ARG A 51 6.82 0.37 2.39
CA ARG A 51 7.74 -0.38 3.26
C ARG A 51 9.23 -0.04 3.04
N GLN A 52 9.57 0.56 1.90
CA GLN A 52 10.90 1.07 1.57
C GLN A 52 11.24 2.37 2.32
N GLY A 53 10.25 3.01 2.95
CA GLY A 53 10.38 4.33 3.55
C GLY A 53 10.47 5.43 2.48
N ARG A 54 11.50 6.28 2.57
CA ARG A 54 11.65 7.44 1.69
C ARG A 54 12.01 7.01 0.26
N LEU A 55 11.12 7.25 -0.69
CA LEU A 55 11.33 6.91 -2.10
C LEU A 55 12.23 7.89 -2.87
N GLY A 56 12.58 9.04 -2.26
CA GLY A 56 13.34 10.09 -2.94
C GLY A 56 12.57 10.79 -4.07
N VAL A 57 11.24 10.64 -4.10
CA VAL A 57 10.34 11.23 -5.09
C VAL A 57 9.70 12.48 -4.49
N GLY A 58 9.95 13.63 -5.11
CA GLY A 58 9.31 14.91 -4.76
C GLY A 58 8.13 15.24 -5.68
N TRP A 59 7.43 16.33 -5.37
CA TRP A 59 6.32 16.82 -6.20
C TRP A 59 6.71 17.07 -7.66
N ALA A 60 7.92 17.57 -7.92
CA ALA A 60 8.41 17.80 -9.27
C ALA A 60 8.47 16.50 -10.10
N THR A 61 9.01 15.42 -9.52
CA THR A 61 9.08 14.09 -10.14
C THR A 61 7.67 13.52 -10.42
N VAL A 62 6.74 13.71 -9.49
CA VAL A 62 5.33 13.31 -9.68
C VAL A 62 4.67 14.11 -10.79
N ALA A 63 4.93 15.41 -10.88
CA ALA A 63 4.39 16.26 -11.93
C ALA A 63 4.96 15.89 -13.31
N ALA A 64 6.26 15.59 -13.39
CA ALA A 64 6.95 15.19 -14.61
C ALA A 64 6.56 13.80 -15.12
N SER A 65 6.09 12.92 -14.24
CA SER A 65 5.67 11.55 -14.58
C SER A 65 4.18 11.42 -14.96
N ARG A 66 3.47 12.54 -15.10
CA ARG A 66 2.09 12.55 -15.60
C ARG A 66 2.05 12.12 -17.06
N VAL A 67 1.31 11.07 -17.33
CA VAL A 67 1.15 10.46 -18.64
C VAL A 67 -0.31 10.09 -18.86
N VAL A 68 -0.70 9.90 -20.11
CA VAL A 68 -2.07 9.45 -20.45
C VAL A 68 -2.35 8.11 -19.75
N PRO A 69 -3.45 7.99 -18.97
CA PRO A 69 -3.79 6.74 -18.31
C PRO A 69 -4.13 5.61 -19.28
N ALA A 70 -3.83 4.38 -18.87
CA ALA A 70 -4.23 3.19 -19.59
C ALA A 70 -5.76 2.97 -19.52
N ALA A 71 -6.33 2.37 -20.56
CA ALA A 71 -7.75 2.01 -20.59
C ALA A 71 -8.11 0.87 -19.63
N SER A 72 -7.14 0.01 -19.27
CA SER A 72 -7.35 -1.15 -18.42
C SER A 72 -6.15 -1.40 -17.51
N SER A 73 -6.42 -1.89 -16.30
CA SER A 73 -5.38 -2.24 -15.32
C SER A 73 -4.59 -3.47 -15.74
N THR A 74 -3.27 -3.39 -15.67
CA THR A 74 -2.35 -4.52 -15.92
C THR A 74 -1.26 -4.67 -14.86
N VAL A 75 -1.27 -3.81 -13.83
CA VAL A 75 -0.19 -3.70 -12.85
C VAL A 75 -0.53 -4.50 -11.61
N THR A 76 0.47 -5.20 -11.09
CA THR A 76 0.41 -5.96 -9.85
C THR A 76 1.00 -5.19 -8.67
N VAL A 77 0.63 -5.59 -7.45
CA VAL A 77 1.22 -5.04 -6.21
C VAL A 77 2.73 -5.26 -6.18
N GLY A 78 3.22 -6.40 -6.67
CA GLY A 78 4.66 -6.70 -6.73
C GLY A 78 5.43 -5.78 -7.70
N GLU A 79 4.81 -5.35 -8.81
CA GLU A 79 5.40 -4.36 -9.71
C GLU A 79 5.48 -2.97 -9.06
N VAL A 80 4.47 -2.59 -8.28
CA VAL A 80 4.50 -1.34 -7.49
C VAL A 80 5.61 -1.40 -6.43
N ASP A 81 5.75 -2.53 -5.72
CA ASP A 81 6.82 -2.75 -4.74
C ASP A 81 8.21 -2.68 -5.38
N SER A 82 8.35 -3.25 -6.57
CA SER A 82 9.59 -3.23 -7.35
C SER A 82 9.94 -1.81 -7.77
N LEU A 83 8.95 -1.05 -8.26
CA LEU A 83 9.13 0.38 -8.57
C LEU A 83 9.62 1.14 -7.34
N PHE A 84 8.95 1.01 -6.19
CA PHE A 84 9.34 1.71 -4.97
C PHE A 84 10.75 1.36 -4.52
N SER A 85 11.13 0.08 -4.64
CA SER A 85 12.49 -0.37 -4.34
C SER A 85 13.52 0.26 -5.27
N SER A 86 13.25 0.33 -6.58
CA SER A 86 14.13 1.01 -7.54
C SER A 86 14.24 2.51 -7.23
N LEU A 87 13.13 3.20 -6.98
CA LEU A 87 13.12 4.64 -6.68
C LEU A 87 13.93 4.98 -5.42
N ALA A 88 13.78 4.16 -4.36
CA ALA A 88 14.52 4.33 -3.11
C ALA A 88 16.02 4.07 -3.27
N ALA A 89 16.41 3.15 -4.17
CA ALA A 89 17.81 2.81 -4.42
C ALA A 89 18.55 3.83 -5.32
N GLU A 90 17.82 4.64 -6.10
CA GLU A 90 18.42 5.63 -6.99
C GLU A 90 19.26 6.68 -6.24
N SER A 91 20.47 6.96 -6.72
CA SER A 91 21.35 7.95 -6.10
C SER A 91 22.34 8.54 -7.10
N GLY A 92 23.03 9.61 -6.70
CA GLY A 92 24.01 10.31 -7.52
C GLY A 92 23.41 11.19 -8.63
N GLU A 93 24.29 11.65 -9.51
CA GLU A 93 23.95 12.52 -10.63
C GLU A 93 22.95 11.84 -11.58
N GLY A 94 21.97 12.61 -12.05
CA GLY A 94 20.89 12.11 -12.92
C GLY A 94 19.85 11.20 -12.24
N SER A 95 19.96 10.94 -10.93
CA SER A 95 18.99 10.09 -10.20
C SER A 95 17.56 10.60 -10.28
N GLN A 96 17.34 11.92 -10.34
CA GLN A 96 16.01 12.49 -10.52
C GLN A 96 15.39 12.09 -11.86
N GLY A 97 16.12 12.22 -12.96
CA GLY A 97 15.64 11.81 -14.29
C GLY A 97 15.35 10.32 -14.39
N ARG A 98 16.16 9.48 -13.73
CA ARG A 98 15.90 8.02 -13.68
C ARG A 98 14.65 7.69 -12.86
N ARG A 99 14.41 8.38 -11.73
CA ARG A 99 13.16 8.26 -10.97
C ARG A 99 11.94 8.68 -11.79
N GLU A 100 12.04 9.81 -12.50
CA GLU A 100 10.98 10.31 -13.38
C GLU A 100 10.64 9.29 -14.47
N ALA A 101 11.66 8.76 -15.16
CA ALA A 101 11.47 7.75 -16.21
C ALA A 101 10.83 6.45 -15.67
N ALA A 102 11.32 5.95 -14.54
CA ALA A 102 10.78 4.74 -13.92
C ALA A 102 9.31 4.92 -13.47
N LEU A 103 9.00 6.06 -12.84
CA LEU A 103 7.64 6.37 -12.42
C LEU A 103 6.71 6.56 -13.62
N ALA A 104 7.14 7.30 -14.65
CA ALA A 104 6.35 7.50 -15.87
C ALA A 104 6.05 6.17 -16.58
N ALA A 105 7.02 5.25 -16.62
CA ALA A 105 6.85 3.93 -17.24
C ALA A 105 5.77 3.09 -16.53
N LEU A 106 5.71 3.10 -15.20
CA LEU A 106 4.63 2.43 -14.47
C LEU A 106 3.29 3.17 -14.66
N MET A 107 3.29 4.51 -14.52
CA MET A 107 2.09 5.33 -14.63
C MET A 107 1.35 5.14 -15.96
N ALA A 108 2.08 4.94 -17.07
CA ALA A 108 1.51 4.70 -18.39
C ALA A 108 0.69 3.39 -18.49
N ARG A 109 0.86 2.47 -17.54
CA ARG A 109 0.14 1.19 -17.46
C ARG A 109 -0.99 1.21 -16.44
N LEU A 110 -1.13 2.30 -15.69
CA LEU A 110 -2.17 2.50 -14.68
C LEU A 110 -3.37 3.22 -15.28
N THR A 111 -4.57 2.82 -14.88
CA THR A 111 -5.80 3.59 -15.12
C THR A 111 -5.77 4.91 -14.34
N ASP A 112 -6.68 5.83 -14.68
CA ASP A 112 -6.73 7.16 -14.04
C ASP A 112 -6.86 7.06 -12.50
N VAL A 113 -7.75 6.20 -12.02
CA VAL A 113 -7.98 6.00 -10.59
C VAL A 113 -6.74 5.40 -9.90
N GLU A 114 -6.02 4.51 -10.59
CA GLU A 114 -4.79 3.90 -10.08
C GLU A 114 -3.63 4.90 -10.04
N GLN A 115 -3.47 5.75 -11.06
CA GLN A 115 -2.50 6.83 -11.05
C GLN A 115 -2.74 7.79 -9.87
N GLN A 116 -4.00 8.22 -9.69
CA GLN A 116 -4.37 9.10 -8.57
C GLN A 116 -4.10 8.46 -7.21
N HIS A 117 -4.38 7.16 -7.07
CA HIS A 117 -4.07 6.42 -5.86
C HIS A 117 -2.56 6.33 -5.61
N LEU A 118 -1.74 6.03 -6.63
CA LEU A 118 -0.29 5.93 -6.48
C LEU A 118 0.33 7.28 -6.10
N VAL A 119 -0.12 8.38 -6.70
CA VAL A 119 0.31 9.74 -6.35
C VAL A 119 0.02 10.05 -4.88
N ARG A 120 -1.16 9.66 -4.39
CA ARG A 120 -1.56 9.83 -2.98
C ARG A 120 -0.68 9.03 -2.03
N VAL A 121 -0.37 7.78 -2.38
CA VAL A 121 0.56 6.94 -1.61
C VAL A 121 1.95 7.56 -1.56
N ILE A 122 2.51 7.98 -2.69
CA ILE A 122 3.83 8.62 -2.76
C ILE A 122 3.85 9.91 -1.93
N GLY A 123 2.74 10.65 -1.93
CA GLY A 123 2.57 11.87 -1.12
C GLY A 123 2.34 11.62 0.37
N GLY A 124 2.22 10.36 0.83
CA GLY A 124 1.97 10.02 2.23
C GLY A 124 0.53 10.20 2.70
N GLU A 125 -0.42 10.42 1.78
CA GLU A 125 -1.81 10.72 2.12
C GLU A 125 -2.80 9.98 1.20
N VAL A 126 -3.23 8.77 1.59
CA VAL A 126 -4.17 7.96 0.79
C VAL A 126 -5.57 8.59 0.68
N ARG A 127 -6.00 9.34 1.71
CA ARG A 127 -7.30 10.03 1.80
C ARG A 127 -8.54 9.11 1.66
N GLN A 128 -8.42 7.84 2.06
CA GLN A 128 -9.54 6.89 2.13
C GLN A 128 -10.36 6.98 3.43
N GLY A 129 -9.93 7.84 4.38
CA GLY A 129 -10.58 7.96 5.69
C GLY A 129 -10.47 6.69 6.54
N ALA A 130 -9.45 5.87 6.31
CA ALA A 130 -9.02 4.76 7.15
C ALA A 130 -7.55 5.02 7.51
N ASN A 131 -7.29 5.30 8.79
CA ASN A 131 -5.94 5.45 9.31
C ASN A 131 -5.33 4.08 9.64
N GLU A 132 -4.07 4.07 10.07
CA GLU A 132 -3.37 2.86 10.51
C GLU A 132 -4.18 2.03 11.51
N GLY A 133 -4.86 2.68 12.47
CA GLY A 133 -5.71 1.98 13.44
C GLY A 133 -6.91 1.25 12.82
N VAL A 134 -7.52 1.81 11.76
CA VAL A 134 -8.59 1.12 11.01
C VAL A 134 -8.02 -0.06 10.22
N VAL A 135 -6.84 0.10 9.62
CA VAL A 135 -6.15 -0.98 8.90
C VAL A 135 -5.76 -2.11 9.86
N ALA A 136 -5.24 -1.79 11.06
CA ALA A 136 -4.94 -2.78 12.09
C ALA A 136 -6.19 -3.55 12.55
N ASP A 137 -7.32 -2.87 12.76
CA ASP A 137 -8.58 -3.55 13.10
C ASP A 137 -9.05 -4.48 11.95
N ALA A 138 -8.81 -4.09 10.69
CA ALA A 138 -9.11 -4.91 9.52
C ALA A 138 -8.22 -6.16 9.42
N VAL A 139 -6.92 -6.03 9.71
CA VAL A 139 -5.99 -7.16 9.80
C VAL A 139 -6.44 -8.12 10.91
N ALA A 140 -6.75 -7.61 12.10
CA ALA A 140 -7.22 -8.44 13.21
C ALA A 140 -8.50 -9.21 12.85
N LYS A 141 -9.45 -8.54 12.18
CA LYS A 141 -10.69 -9.17 11.67
C LYS A 141 -10.43 -10.18 10.55
N ALA A 142 -9.46 -9.92 9.68
CA ALA A 142 -9.11 -10.82 8.58
C ALA A 142 -8.46 -12.10 9.09
N ALA A 143 -7.54 -11.99 10.04
CA ALA A 143 -6.80 -13.09 10.65
C ALA A 143 -7.55 -13.80 11.79
N GLY A 144 -8.64 -13.22 12.31
CA GLY A 144 -9.39 -13.79 13.44
C GLY A 144 -8.64 -13.69 14.77
N VAL A 145 -7.78 -12.69 14.93
CA VAL A 145 -6.92 -12.49 16.11
C VAL A 145 -7.38 -11.29 16.95
N SER A 146 -6.86 -11.20 18.18
CA SER A 146 -7.10 -10.05 19.06
C SER A 146 -6.45 -8.78 18.50
N GLY A 147 -7.24 -7.71 18.33
CA GLY A 147 -6.74 -6.39 17.92
C GLY A 147 -5.65 -5.82 18.85
N PRO A 148 -5.82 -5.86 20.18
CA PRO A 148 -4.75 -5.53 21.12
C PRO A 148 -3.46 -6.35 20.96
N ALA A 149 -3.56 -7.65 20.68
CA ALA A 149 -2.38 -8.49 20.45
C ALA A 149 -1.65 -8.09 19.17
N LEU A 150 -2.38 -7.85 18.07
CA LEU A 150 -1.81 -7.37 16.82
C LEU A 150 -1.11 -6.02 16.98
N ARG A 151 -1.74 -5.05 17.66
CA ARG A 151 -1.14 -3.72 17.90
C ARG A 151 0.12 -3.81 18.76
N ARG A 152 0.12 -4.68 19.77
CA ARG A 152 1.32 -4.97 20.57
C ARG A 152 2.43 -5.55 19.70
N ALA A 153 2.10 -6.52 18.86
CA ALA A 153 3.07 -7.13 17.96
C ALA A 153 3.66 -6.11 16.96
N ALA A 154 2.81 -5.28 16.37
CA ALA A 154 3.24 -4.19 15.48
C ALA A 154 4.17 -3.21 16.20
N MET A 155 3.85 -2.82 17.44
CA MET A 155 4.68 -1.94 18.25
C MET A 155 6.07 -2.54 18.54
N LEU A 156 6.12 -3.84 18.89
CA LEU A 156 7.38 -4.53 19.21
C LEU A 156 8.23 -4.81 17.96
N LEU A 157 7.58 -5.05 16.82
CA LEU A 157 8.26 -5.18 15.52
C LEU A 157 8.63 -3.83 14.89
N GLY A 158 7.99 -2.74 15.30
CA GLY A 158 8.10 -1.43 14.66
C GLY A 158 7.47 -1.37 13.27
N ASP A 159 6.64 -2.36 12.90
CA ASP A 159 6.11 -2.52 11.54
C ASP A 159 4.76 -3.28 11.57
N LEU A 160 3.66 -2.57 11.23
CA LEU A 160 2.32 -3.15 11.11
C LEU A 160 2.24 -4.18 9.97
N GLY A 161 2.94 -3.96 8.86
CA GLY A 161 3.00 -4.89 7.74
C GLY A 161 3.59 -6.23 8.12
N MET A 162 4.68 -6.23 8.90
CA MET A 162 5.28 -7.46 9.43
C MET A 162 4.34 -8.17 10.41
N ALA A 163 3.71 -7.45 11.34
CA ALA A 163 2.74 -8.03 12.25
C ALA A 163 1.52 -8.61 11.52
N ALA A 164 1.03 -7.91 10.48
CA ALA A 164 -0.08 -8.35 9.65
C ALA A 164 0.25 -9.61 8.86
N ALA A 165 1.45 -9.69 8.27
CA ALA A 165 1.90 -10.87 7.54
C ALA A 165 1.94 -12.11 8.45
N ARG A 166 2.46 -11.96 9.67
CA ARG A 166 2.46 -13.02 10.69
C ARG A 166 1.04 -13.46 11.05
N ALA A 167 0.16 -12.50 11.37
CA ALA A 167 -1.22 -12.78 11.75
C ALA A 167 -1.98 -13.53 10.65
N LEU A 168 -1.88 -13.06 9.40
CA LEU A 168 -2.57 -13.65 8.25
C LEU A 168 -1.99 -15.01 7.85
N ALA A 169 -0.71 -15.26 8.15
CA ALA A 169 -0.10 -16.57 8.00
C ALA A 169 -0.42 -17.55 9.15
N GLY A 170 -1.21 -17.14 10.15
CA GLY A 170 -1.52 -17.96 11.33
C GLY A 170 -0.33 -18.16 12.28
N GLN A 171 0.68 -17.29 12.20
CA GLN A 171 1.88 -17.37 13.04
C GLN A 171 1.65 -16.67 14.38
N SER A 172 2.47 -17.00 15.38
CA SER A 172 2.39 -16.38 16.70
C SER A 172 2.66 -14.88 16.64
N LEU A 173 1.85 -14.13 17.39
CA LEU A 173 2.00 -12.69 17.65
C LEU A 173 2.79 -12.41 18.95
N ASP A 174 3.26 -13.44 19.65
CA ASP A 174 4.15 -13.28 20.78
C ASP A 174 5.55 -12.92 20.25
N VAL A 175 5.83 -11.63 20.21
CA VAL A 175 7.10 -11.06 19.77
C VAL A 175 7.81 -10.39 20.95
N GLY A 176 8.43 -11.20 21.81
CA GLY A 176 9.35 -10.74 22.85
C GLY A 176 8.71 -9.87 23.93
#